data_AF-V5GKM4-F1
#
_entry.id   AF-V5GKM4-F1
#
_cell.length_a   1.000
_cell.length_b   1.000
_cell.length_c   1.000
_cell.angle_alpha   90.00
_cell.angle_beta   90.00
_cell.angle_gamma   90.00
#
_symmetry.space_group_name_H-M   'P 1'
#
loop_
_entity.id
_entity.type
_entity.pdbx_description
1 polymer ?
#
loop_
_entity_poly.entity_id
_entity_poly.type
_entity_poly.pdbx_seq_one_letter_code
_entity_poly.pdbx_strand_id
1 'polypeptide(L)'
;LDSLQHALVPNEHSSEAEEELFSVMTHLLVCAIEDPGIPNPARHTTILGQSLRQADITHANLSEILRIYLYANATGEVKALTGVHFERDREKRVADHHQNDNEMQQTQSGKNAQYYELLHNNPTYKLSDLLKDKPFMALSPTNKAEILAFICNELLQNKAVIRQIESSLESVAHQKKEKWLLDTKIRKLKMLHGRKVRSEAMEKAQPKMDGEGSAADSPALHKDDLLDDEENEMSENESVGTQPEEEEDNKLSGEELGKKLEKLVKTSEMQLQSLNTAMLQLRATCFGQDRYFRRYWSLPKAGGVFVEAIESADPDELENQCRLDTCNMTNAGIKSLSDINNIVDNVEKINDASVDKEVSSIVGNNEEDNGKIGLKLTDDNENEHRKTPNRLSVFENGEILDKNERNLVELKKSVDDIVQNLERNLELQKD
;
A
#
# COMPACT_ATOMS: atom_id res chain seq x y z
N LEU A 1 12.32 -14.43 3.66
CA LEU A 1 11.06 -14.76 2.95
C LEU A 1 11.21 -16.01 2.12
N ASP A 2 12.37 -16.24 1.53
CA ASP A 2 12.67 -17.45 0.76
C ASP A 2 12.41 -18.75 1.54
N SER A 3 12.85 -18.84 2.80
CA SER A 3 12.53 -20.00 3.67
C SER A 3 11.01 -20.21 3.83
N LEU A 4 10.24 -19.14 4.12
CA LEU A 4 8.78 -19.25 4.24
C LEU A 4 8.13 -19.70 2.93
N GLN A 5 8.56 -19.20 1.79
CA GLN A 5 8.05 -19.61 0.48
C GLN A 5 8.37 -21.10 0.23
N HIS A 6 9.58 -21.55 0.53
CA HIS A 6 9.98 -22.94 0.43
C HIS A 6 9.22 -23.86 1.40
N ALA A 7 8.83 -23.37 2.57
CA ALA A 7 8.05 -24.14 3.53
C ALA A 7 6.57 -24.28 3.15
N LEU A 8 6.01 -23.26 2.48
CA LEU A 8 4.61 -23.28 2.03
C LEU A 8 4.42 -24.14 0.78
N VAL A 9 5.37 -24.11 -0.15
CA VAL A 9 5.32 -24.86 -1.42
C VAL A 9 6.11 -26.17 -1.30
N PRO A 10 5.45 -27.36 -1.40
CA PRO A 10 6.13 -28.64 -1.29
C PRO A 10 7.31 -28.76 -2.27
N ASN A 11 8.51 -29.05 -1.76
CA ASN A 11 9.68 -29.35 -2.59
C ASN A 11 10.53 -30.46 -1.92
N GLU A 12 11.22 -31.28 -2.70
CA GLU A 12 12.04 -32.40 -2.17
C GLU A 12 13.23 -31.95 -1.30
N HIS A 13 13.52 -30.64 -1.29
CA HIS A 13 14.61 -30.02 -0.55
C HIS A 13 14.14 -29.01 0.52
N SER A 14 12.84 -28.99 0.88
CA SER A 14 12.28 -28.02 1.83
C SER A 14 12.20 -28.50 3.29
N SER A 15 12.76 -29.66 3.65
CA SER A 15 12.56 -30.23 5.00
C SER A 15 12.98 -29.31 6.15
N GLU A 16 14.10 -28.59 6.00
CA GLU A 16 14.55 -27.60 6.99
C GLU A 16 13.58 -26.41 7.09
N ALA A 17 13.13 -25.88 5.95
CA ALA A 17 12.17 -24.79 5.90
C ALA A 17 10.81 -25.20 6.49
N GLU A 18 10.39 -26.45 6.29
CA GLU A 18 9.18 -27.02 6.89
C GLU A 18 9.29 -27.14 8.42
N GLU A 19 10.44 -27.56 8.93
CA GLU A 19 10.72 -27.58 10.37
C GLU A 19 10.70 -26.17 10.99
N GLU A 20 11.29 -25.19 10.29
CA GLU A 20 11.22 -23.77 10.69
C GLU A 20 9.77 -23.27 10.71
N LEU A 21 8.97 -23.55 9.68
CA LEU A 21 7.56 -23.16 9.63
C LEU A 21 6.78 -23.80 10.78
N PHE A 22 7.01 -25.07 11.08
CA PHE A 22 6.40 -25.72 12.23
C PHE A 22 6.73 -25.01 13.55
N SER A 23 8.01 -24.66 13.75
CA SER A 23 8.47 -23.98 14.96
C SER A 23 7.81 -22.60 15.10
N VAL A 24 7.77 -21.84 14.00
CA VAL A 24 7.08 -20.54 13.93
C VAL A 24 5.59 -20.70 14.21
N MET A 25 4.90 -21.62 13.56
CA MET A 25 3.47 -21.87 13.77
C MET A 25 3.17 -22.29 15.21
N THR A 26 4.01 -23.13 15.81
CA THR A 26 3.90 -23.54 17.22
C THR A 26 4.02 -22.33 18.13
N HIS A 27 5.03 -21.48 17.93
CA HIS A 27 5.24 -20.30 18.75
C HIS A 27 4.09 -19.28 18.61
N LEU A 28 3.67 -18.97 17.37
CA LEU A 28 2.57 -18.06 17.11
C LEU A 28 1.27 -18.56 17.74
N LEU A 29 0.98 -19.85 17.63
CA LEU A 29 -0.22 -20.45 18.23
C LEU A 29 -0.20 -20.40 19.76
N VAL A 30 0.95 -20.69 20.39
CA VAL A 30 1.13 -20.52 21.85
C VAL A 30 0.82 -19.08 22.25
N CYS A 31 1.42 -18.09 21.58
CA CYS A 31 1.15 -16.68 21.85
C CYS A 31 -0.33 -16.33 21.67
N ALA A 32 -0.97 -16.81 20.61
CA ALA A 32 -2.36 -16.52 20.30
C ALA A 32 -3.34 -17.16 21.30
N ILE A 33 -3.02 -18.34 21.83
CA ILE A 33 -3.77 -19.02 22.91
C ILE A 33 -3.60 -18.30 24.26
N GLU A 34 -2.42 -17.72 24.50
CA GLU A 34 -2.15 -16.97 25.72
C GLU A 34 -2.89 -15.62 25.72
N ASP A 35 -2.71 -14.82 24.66
CA ASP A 35 -3.35 -13.52 24.45
C ASP A 35 -3.44 -13.22 22.93
N PRO A 36 -4.64 -13.08 22.35
CA PRO A 36 -5.93 -12.79 23.01
C PRO A 36 -6.64 -14.01 23.64
N GLY A 37 -6.25 -15.23 23.29
CA GLY A 37 -6.90 -16.47 23.71
C GLY A 37 -8.10 -16.85 22.86
N ILE A 38 -8.92 -17.79 23.37
CA ILE A 38 -10.09 -18.31 22.67
C ILE A 38 -11.40 -18.04 23.43
N PRO A 39 -12.54 -17.96 22.74
CA PRO A 39 -13.84 -17.84 23.40
C PRO A 39 -14.19 -19.14 24.16
N ASN A 40 -14.77 -18.97 25.35
CA ASN A 40 -15.18 -20.05 26.24
C ASN A 40 -14.14 -21.19 26.38
N PRO A 41 -12.91 -20.94 26.90
CA PRO A 41 -11.82 -21.92 26.91
C PRO A 41 -12.17 -23.26 27.54
N ALA A 42 -13.03 -23.26 28.57
CA ALA A 42 -13.48 -24.48 29.24
C ALA A 42 -14.32 -25.42 28.36
N ARG A 43 -14.84 -24.93 27.22
CA ARG A 43 -15.58 -25.74 26.24
C ARG A 43 -14.68 -26.35 25.16
N HIS A 44 -13.49 -25.79 24.97
CA HIS A 44 -12.59 -26.13 23.88
C HIS A 44 -11.31 -26.75 24.45
N THR A 45 -11.44 -28.02 24.82
CA THR A 45 -10.37 -28.82 25.42
C THR A 45 -9.81 -29.82 24.43
N THR A 46 -8.61 -30.34 24.67
CA THR A 46 -8.09 -31.53 23.98
C THR A 46 -8.95 -32.76 24.27
N ILE A 47 -8.70 -33.87 23.57
CA ILE A 47 -9.39 -35.15 23.84
C ILE A 47 -9.17 -35.66 25.28
N LEU A 48 -8.05 -35.25 25.90
CA LEU A 48 -7.72 -35.54 27.30
C LEU A 48 -8.39 -34.57 28.30
N GLY A 49 -9.21 -33.64 27.81
CA GLY A 49 -9.92 -32.66 28.64
C GLY A 49 -9.05 -31.50 29.14
N GLN A 50 -7.83 -31.34 28.63
CA GLN A 50 -6.96 -30.23 28.99
C GLN A 50 -7.37 -28.96 28.25
N SER A 51 -7.33 -27.81 28.91
CA SER A 51 -7.47 -26.54 28.20
C SER A 51 -6.27 -26.30 27.28
N LEU A 52 -6.46 -25.57 26.18
CA LEU A 52 -5.37 -25.29 25.24
C LEU A 52 -4.18 -24.54 25.90
N ARG A 53 -4.44 -23.73 26.93
CA ARG A 53 -3.39 -23.05 27.70
C ARG A 53 -2.53 -23.98 28.56
N GLN A 54 -3.03 -25.17 28.88
CA GLN A 54 -2.35 -26.17 29.72
C GLN A 54 -1.78 -27.32 28.89
N ALA A 55 -2.15 -27.41 27.61
CA ALA A 55 -1.67 -28.46 26.73
C ALA A 55 -0.25 -28.12 26.26
N ASP A 56 0.65 -29.08 26.35
CA ASP A 56 1.99 -28.94 25.77
C ASP A 56 1.87 -28.99 24.24
N ILE A 57 2.16 -27.87 23.57
CA ILE A 57 2.07 -27.77 22.11
C ILE A 57 3.41 -28.18 21.51
N THR A 58 3.38 -29.21 20.66
CA THR A 58 4.54 -29.79 19.98
C THR A 58 4.22 -30.02 18.51
N HIS A 59 5.23 -30.33 17.69
CA HIS A 59 5.05 -30.68 16.29
C HIS A 59 4.03 -31.82 16.07
N ALA A 60 3.95 -32.77 17.01
CA ALA A 60 3.09 -33.95 16.90
C ALA A 60 1.60 -33.65 17.09
N ASN A 61 1.25 -32.63 17.89
CA ASN A 61 -0.15 -32.29 18.16
C ASN A 61 -0.56 -30.92 17.62
N LEU A 62 0.34 -30.18 16.96
CA LEU A 62 0.06 -28.85 16.40
C LEU A 62 -1.23 -28.82 15.57
N SER A 63 -1.46 -29.82 14.71
CA SER A 63 -2.65 -29.87 13.85
C SER A 63 -3.95 -30.03 14.66
N GLU A 64 -3.92 -30.81 15.73
CA GLU A 64 -5.07 -30.96 16.65
C GLU A 64 -5.33 -29.64 17.37
N ILE A 65 -4.29 -29.01 17.93
CA ILE A 65 -4.44 -27.76 18.68
C ILE A 65 -4.91 -26.63 17.77
N LEU A 66 -4.37 -26.52 16.55
CA LEU A 66 -4.83 -25.58 15.52
C LEU A 66 -6.31 -25.80 15.21
N ARG A 67 -6.73 -27.05 15.00
CA ARG A 67 -8.13 -27.38 14.72
C ARG A 67 -9.06 -26.90 15.84
N ILE A 68 -8.70 -27.18 17.11
CA ILE A 68 -9.50 -26.75 18.27
C ILE A 68 -9.52 -25.23 18.39
N TYR A 69 -8.37 -24.57 18.19
CA TYR A 69 -8.23 -23.12 18.24
C TYR A 69 -9.11 -22.42 17.19
N LEU A 70 -9.03 -22.86 15.93
CA LEU A 70 -9.84 -22.35 14.83
C LEU A 70 -11.34 -22.59 15.08
N TYR A 71 -11.72 -23.80 15.51
CA TYR A 71 -13.12 -24.10 15.83
C TYR A 71 -13.65 -23.17 16.92
N ALA A 72 -12.87 -22.96 17.98
CA ALA A 72 -13.25 -22.10 19.08
C ALA A 72 -13.52 -20.67 18.58
N ASN A 73 -12.59 -20.10 17.82
CA ASN A 73 -12.75 -18.77 17.24
C ASN A 73 -13.96 -18.68 16.30
N ALA A 74 -14.19 -19.68 15.45
CA ALA A 74 -15.39 -19.75 14.62
C ALA A 74 -16.70 -19.69 15.45
N THR A 75 -16.76 -20.37 16.59
CA THR A 75 -17.93 -20.26 17.50
C THR A 75 -18.10 -18.85 18.09
N GLY A 76 -16.98 -18.18 18.37
CA GLY A 76 -16.96 -16.80 18.84
C GLY A 76 -17.45 -15.83 17.77
N GLU A 77 -16.98 -16.00 16.53
CA GLU A 77 -17.37 -15.22 15.37
C GLU A 77 -18.86 -15.34 15.05
N VAL A 78 -19.41 -16.56 15.02
CA VAL A 78 -20.85 -16.77 14.81
C VAL A 78 -21.65 -15.98 15.82
N LYS A 79 -21.29 -16.08 17.10
CA LYS A 79 -21.95 -15.31 18.17
C LYS A 79 -21.78 -13.80 17.98
N ALA A 80 -20.58 -13.32 17.67
CA ALA A 80 -20.28 -11.90 17.54
C ALA A 80 -20.97 -11.24 16.34
N LEU A 81 -21.02 -11.94 15.20
CA LEU A 81 -21.54 -11.41 13.94
C LEU A 81 -23.06 -11.56 13.81
N THR A 82 -23.63 -12.65 14.34
CA THR A 82 -25.05 -12.97 14.12
C THR A 82 -25.90 -12.87 15.39
N GLY A 83 -25.27 -12.88 16.57
CA GLY A 83 -25.96 -12.98 17.85
C GLY A 83 -26.61 -14.34 18.12
N VAL A 84 -26.44 -15.33 17.23
CA VAL A 84 -26.95 -16.69 17.44
C VAL A 84 -26.04 -17.43 18.41
N HIS A 85 -26.63 -18.07 19.41
CA HIS A 85 -25.91 -18.75 20.48
C HIS A 85 -26.13 -20.25 20.41
N PHE A 86 -25.07 -21.01 20.72
CA PHE A 86 -25.21 -22.44 20.93
C PHE A 86 -25.88 -22.74 22.27
N GLU A 87 -27.07 -23.36 22.23
CA GLU A 87 -27.79 -23.85 23.39
C GLU A 87 -27.28 -25.25 23.78
N ARG A 88 -26.46 -25.32 24.82
CA ARG A 88 -25.95 -26.61 25.31
C ARG A 88 -26.96 -27.27 26.26
N ASP A 89 -27.36 -28.50 25.94
CA ASP A 89 -28.01 -29.39 26.89
C ASP A 89 -27.02 -29.78 28.00
N ARG A 90 -27.44 -29.66 29.27
CA ARG A 90 -26.61 -29.85 30.47
C ARG A 90 -25.90 -31.21 30.57
N GLU A 91 -26.30 -32.19 29.76
CA GLU A 91 -25.88 -33.60 29.86
C GLU A 91 -24.74 -34.02 28.92
N LYS A 92 -24.37 -33.21 27.91
CA LYS A 92 -23.25 -33.55 27.01
C LYS A 92 -21.89 -33.37 27.70
N ARG A 93 -21.18 -34.49 27.90
CA ARG A 93 -19.83 -34.53 28.51
C ARG A 93 -18.70 -34.29 27.51
N VAL A 94 -18.92 -34.56 26.22
CA VAL A 94 -17.92 -34.41 25.16
C VAL A 94 -18.03 -33.03 24.53
N ALA A 95 -16.88 -32.40 24.27
CA ALA A 95 -16.84 -31.10 23.62
C ALA A 95 -17.31 -31.18 22.17
N ASP A 96 -18.07 -30.17 21.70
CA ASP A 96 -18.78 -30.22 20.42
C ASP A 96 -17.82 -30.28 19.21
N HIS A 97 -16.56 -29.84 19.37
CA HIS A 97 -15.52 -29.98 18.34
C HIS A 97 -14.91 -31.38 18.25
N HIS A 98 -15.37 -32.35 19.05
CA HIS A 98 -15.02 -33.77 18.94
C HIS A 98 -16.17 -34.64 18.40
N GLN A 99 -17.19 -34.01 17.81
CA GLN A 99 -18.32 -34.75 17.23
C GLN A 99 -17.86 -35.70 16.13
N ASN A 100 -18.38 -36.93 16.17
CA ASN A 100 -18.19 -37.89 15.09
C ASN A 100 -19.13 -37.58 13.90
N ASP A 101 -18.93 -38.24 12.76
CA ASP A 101 -19.70 -37.94 11.54
C ASP A 101 -21.21 -38.18 11.70
N ASN A 102 -21.61 -39.14 12.55
CA ASN A 102 -23.03 -39.40 12.83
C ASN A 102 -23.66 -38.29 13.69
N GLU A 103 -22.91 -37.73 14.63
CA GLU A 103 -23.34 -36.58 15.43
C GLU A 103 -23.36 -35.30 14.57
N MET A 104 -22.42 -35.17 13.64
CA MET A 104 -22.37 -34.07 12.67
C MET A 104 -23.62 -34.05 11.79
N GLN A 105 -24.12 -35.20 11.31
CA GLN A 105 -25.36 -35.27 10.53
C GLN A 105 -26.60 -34.80 11.31
N GLN A 106 -26.59 -34.90 12.64
CA GLN A 106 -27.71 -34.47 13.48
C GLN A 106 -27.74 -32.94 13.69
N THR A 107 -26.65 -32.24 13.40
CA THR A 107 -26.55 -30.77 13.53
C THR A 107 -27.49 -29.99 12.61
N GLN A 108 -27.99 -30.63 11.54
CA GLN A 108 -28.93 -30.03 10.58
C GLN A 108 -30.38 -29.96 11.10
N SER A 109 -30.65 -30.49 12.30
CA SER A 109 -31.99 -30.54 12.88
C SER A 109 -31.98 -30.19 14.37
N GLY A 110 -33.13 -29.74 14.89
CA GLY A 110 -33.29 -29.41 16.30
C GLY A 110 -33.01 -27.95 16.64
N LYS A 111 -32.92 -27.65 17.96
CA LYS A 111 -32.90 -26.28 18.49
C LYS A 111 -31.68 -25.46 18.06
N ASN A 112 -30.56 -26.11 17.77
CA ASN A 112 -29.32 -25.48 17.33
C ASN A 112 -29.09 -25.54 15.81
N ALA A 113 -30.07 -25.94 15.00
CA ALA A 113 -29.88 -26.11 13.56
C ALA A 113 -29.36 -24.83 12.88
N GLN A 114 -29.96 -23.68 13.22
CA GLN A 114 -29.53 -22.37 12.71
C GLN A 114 -28.09 -22.02 13.13
N TYR A 115 -27.70 -22.36 14.37
CA TYR A 115 -26.34 -22.13 14.84
C TYR A 115 -25.32 -22.93 14.02
N TYR A 116 -25.59 -24.21 13.79
CA TYR A 116 -24.69 -25.07 13.03
C TYR A 116 -24.64 -24.72 11.54
N GLU A 117 -25.74 -24.27 10.95
CA GLU A 117 -25.74 -23.72 9.59
C GLU A 117 -24.78 -22.52 9.48
N LEU A 118 -24.89 -21.57 10.42
CA LEU A 118 -24.01 -20.41 10.46
C LEU A 118 -22.55 -20.80 10.75
N LEU A 119 -22.33 -21.78 11.62
CA LEU A 119 -20.99 -22.28 11.93
C LEU A 119 -20.35 -22.96 10.72
N HIS A 120 -21.06 -23.83 10.01
CA HIS A 120 -20.50 -24.52 8.84
C HIS A 120 -20.24 -23.59 7.65
N ASN A 121 -21.00 -22.49 7.55
CA ASN A 121 -20.78 -21.45 6.56
C ASN A 121 -19.62 -20.49 6.93
N ASN A 122 -19.21 -20.44 8.20
CA ASN A 122 -18.14 -19.58 8.68
C ASN A 122 -16.77 -19.98 8.08
N PRO A 123 -15.97 -19.03 7.57
CA PRO A 123 -14.67 -19.33 6.94
C PRO A 123 -13.67 -19.96 7.92
N THR A 124 -13.59 -19.46 9.16
CA THR A 124 -12.70 -19.99 10.20
C THR A 124 -13.04 -21.43 10.57
N TYR A 125 -14.33 -21.80 10.58
CA TYR A 125 -14.74 -23.19 10.75
C TYR A 125 -14.21 -24.07 9.63
N LYS A 126 -14.29 -23.63 8.37
CA LYS A 126 -13.78 -24.40 7.23
C LYS A 126 -12.29 -24.69 7.37
N LEU A 127 -11.51 -23.73 7.88
CA LEU A 127 -10.09 -23.94 8.21
C LEU A 127 -9.88 -25.01 9.28
N SER A 128 -10.73 -25.03 10.31
CA SER A 128 -10.73 -26.09 11.31
C SER A 128 -11.05 -27.45 10.68
N ASP A 129 -12.09 -27.51 9.85
CA ASP A 129 -12.56 -28.76 9.24
C ASP A 129 -11.49 -29.39 8.32
N LEU A 130 -10.70 -28.57 7.62
CA LEU A 130 -9.55 -29.05 6.83
C LEU A 130 -8.53 -29.87 7.64
N LEU A 131 -8.37 -29.55 8.93
CA LEU A 131 -7.43 -30.21 9.84
C LEU A 131 -8.02 -31.45 10.52
N LYS A 132 -9.28 -31.81 10.23
CA LYS A 132 -9.93 -33.01 10.76
C LYS A 132 -9.30 -34.28 10.19
N ASP A 133 -9.04 -34.28 8.89
CA ASP A 133 -8.60 -35.47 8.15
C ASP A 133 -7.12 -35.42 7.72
N LYS A 134 -6.48 -34.26 7.80
CA LYS A 134 -5.10 -34.05 7.32
C LYS A 134 -4.28 -33.20 8.29
N PRO A 135 -2.99 -33.53 8.50
CA PRO A 135 -2.10 -32.67 9.26
C PRO A 135 -1.84 -31.36 8.51
N PHE A 136 -1.53 -30.29 9.24
CA PHE A 136 -1.25 -28.95 8.72
C PHE A 136 -0.26 -28.94 7.56
N MET A 137 0.83 -29.72 7.65
CA MET A 137 1.85 -29.75 6.60
C MET A 137 1.41 -30.42 5.29
N ALA A 138 0.36 -31.24 5.33
CA ALA A 138 -0.20 -31.88 4.14
C ALA A 138 -1.28 -31.02 3.45
N LEU A 139 -1.57 -29.83 4.00
CA LEU A 139 -2.50 -28.88 3.37
C LEU A 139 -1.87 -28.25 2.11
N SER A 140 -2.72 -27.67 1.26
CA SER A 140 -2.24 -26.89 0.12
C SER A 140 -1.46 -25.64 0.59
N PRO A 141 -0.55 -25.09 -0.25
CA PRO A 141 0.15 -23.85 0.07
C PRO A 141 -0.79 -22.70 0.47
N THR A 142 -1.92 -22.58 -0.24
CA THR A 142 -2.97 -21.59 0.04
C THR A 142 -3.55 -21.77 1.43
N ASN A 143 -3.96 -22.98 1.80
CA ASN A 143 -4.59 -23.24 3.09
C ASN A 143 -3.59 -23.09 4.24
N LYS A 144 -2.32 -23.47 4.04
CA LYS A 144 -1.26 -23.21 5.03
C LYS A 144 -1.09 -21.71 5.26
N ALA A 145 -1.01 -20.94 4.18
CA ALA A 145 -0.87 -19.49 4.24
C ALA A 145 -2.10 -18.82 4.89
N GLU A 146 -3.31 -19.31 4.59
CA GLU A 146 -4.56 -18.80 5.17
C GLU A 146 -4.63 -19.02 6.68
N ILE A 147 -4.26 -20.22 7.16
CA ILE A 147 -4.19 -20.50 8.61
C ILE A 147 -3.10 -19.65 9.28
N LEU A 148 -1.93 -19.50 8.66
CA LEU A 148 -0.86 -18.62 9.17
C LEU A 148 -1.35 -17.17 9.27
N ALA A 149 -1.99 -16.66 8.20
CA ALA A 149 -2.54 -15.32 8.16
C ALA A 149 -3.63 -15.11 9.23
N PHE A 150 -4.49 -16.10 9.44
CA PHE A 150 -5.49 -16.08 10.51
C PHE A 150 -4.84 -15.86 11.88
N ILE A 151 -3.82 -16.65 12.23
CA ILE A 151 -3.13 -16.51 13.52
C ILE A 151 -2.45 -15.14 13.63
N CYS A 152 -1.80 -14.66 12.55
CA CYS A 152 -1.20 -13.33 12.53
C CYS A 152 -2.25 -12.23 12.78
N ASN A 153 -3.44 -12.34 12.19
CA ASN A 153 -4.54 -11.40 12.40
C ASN A 153 -5.04 -11.42 13.85
N GLU A 154 -5.19 -12.60 14.44
CA GLU A 154 -5.55 -12.73 15.87
C GLU A 154 -4.50 -12.09 16.78
N LEU A 155 -3.21 -12.28 16.47
CA LEU A 155 -2.11 -11.67 17.22
C LEU A 155 -2.04 -10.15 17.11
N LEU A 156 -2.73 -9.51 16.16
CA LEU A 156 -2.90 -8.06 16.17
C LEU A 156 -3.72 -7.57 17.37
N GLN A 157 -4.49 -8.46 18.00
CA GLN A 157 -5.23 -8.18 19.23
C GLN A 157 -4.41 -8.44 20.51
N ASN A 158 -3.20 -8.97 20.38
CA ASN A 158 -2.31 -9.18 21.52
C ASN A 158 -1.95 -7.83 22.16
N LYS A 159 -2.08 -7.72 23.48
CA LYS A 159 -1.90 -6.45 24.21
C LYS A 159 -0.48 -5.91 24.13
N ALA A 160 0.53 -6.76 23.99
CA ALA A 160 1.90 -6.31 23.80
C ALA A 160 2.09 -5.73 22.39
N VAL A 161 1.51 -6.40 21.38
CA VAL A 161 1.51 -5.93 19.98
C VAL A 161 0.77 -4.60 19.87
N ILE A 162 -0.44 -4.49 20.44
CA ILE A 162 -1.22 -3.23 20.47
C ILE A 162 -0.41 -2.11 21.10
N ARG A 163 0.17 -2.33 22.29
CA ARG A 163 0.99 -1.31 22.98
C ARG A 163 2.20 -0.87 22.15
N GLN A 164 2.83 -1.80 21.44
CA GLN A 164 3.94 -1.49 20.55
C GLN A 164 3.47 -0.65 19.36
N ILE A 165 2.32 -0.99 18.76
CA ILE A 165 1.71 -0.21 17.67
C ILE A 165 1.39 1.20 18.14
N GLU A 166 0.74 1.37 19.29
CA GLU A 166 0.41 2.66 19.89
C GLU A 166 1.67 3.51 20.15
N SER A 167 2.72 2.90 20.72
CA SER A 167 4.01 3.56 20.96
C SER A 167 4.67 4.05 19.66
N SER A 168 4.67 3.20 18.62
CA SER A 168 5.20 3.58 17.29
C SER A 168 4.35 4.68 16.63
N LEU A 169 3.02 4.68 16.81
CA LEU A 169 2.16 5.75 16.31
C LEU A 169 2.45 7.09 16.98
N GLU A 170 2.62 7.11 18.31
CA GLU A 170 2.99 8.30 19.07
C GLU A 170 4.38 8.82 18.64
N SER A 171 5.35 7.91 18.44
CA SER A 171 6.68 8.27 17.94
C SER A 171 6.62 8.98 16.58
N VAL A 172 5.83 8.45 15.64
CA VAL A 172 5.62 9.08 14.32
C VAL A 172 4.93 10.45 14.46
N ALA A 173 3.93 10.58 15.33
CA ALA A 173 3.25 11.86 15.57
C ALA A 173 4.21 12.91 16.14
N HIS A 174 5.03 12.53 17.12
CA HIS A 174 6.06 13.37 17.70
C HIS A 174 7.08 13.83 16.64
N GLN A 175 7.61 12.90 15.84
CA GLN A 175 8.57 13.22 14.78
C GLN A 175 8.00 14.14 13.71
N LYS A 176 6.71 13.99 13.36
CA LYS A 176 6.01 14.94 12.46
C LYS A 176 5.92 16.34 13.04
N LYS A 177 5.60 16.46 14.33
CA LYS A 177 5.53 17.74 15.03
C LYS A 177 6.90 18.44 15.04
N GLU A 178 7.94 17.73 15.45
CA GLU A 178 9.31 18.29 15.49
C GLU A 178 9.79 18.70 14.10
N LYS A 179 9.51 17.89 13.06
CA LYS A 179 9.80 18.25 11.67
C LYS A 179 9.07 19.53 11.25
N TRP A 180 7.78 19.64 11.57
CA TRP A 180 6.98 20.81 11.20
C TRP A 180 7.50 22.09 11.87
N LEU A 181 7.87 22.02 13.15
CA LEU A 181 8.49 23.14 13.87
C LEU A 181 9.82 23.55 13.22
N LEU A 182 10.66 22.57 12.87
CA LEU A 182 11.94 22.81 12.21
C LEU A 182 11.75 23.43 10.81
N ASP A 183 10.82 22.92 10.00
CA ASP A 183 10.51 23.44 8.67
C ASP A 183 9.94 24.88 8.75
N THR A 184 9.17 25.19 9.80
CA THR A 184 8.68 26.55 10.08
C THR A 184 9.84 27.50 10.41
N LYS A 185 10.78 27.08 11.27
CA LYS A 185 11.99 27.85 11.59
C LYS A 185 12.87 28.08 10.36
N ILE A 186 13.04 27.06 9.51
CA ILE A 186 13.76 27.17 8.23
C ILE A 186 13.09 28.23 7.34
N ARG A 187 11.75 28.22 7.22
CA ARG A 187 11.02 29.21 6.41
C ARG A 187 11.23 30.64 6.92
N LYS A 188 11.08 30.88 8.23
CA LYS A 188 11.33 32.20 8.85
C LYS A 188 12.78 32.66 8.63
N LEU A 189 13.76 31.77 8.85
CA LEU A 189 15.18 32.08 8.69
C LEU A 189 15.56 32.33 7.22
N LYS A 190 14.95 31.61 6.27
CA LYS A 190 15.10 31.86 4.83
C LYS A 190 14.63 33.27 4.45
N MET A 191 13.47 33.70 4.94
CA MET A 191 12.95 35.05 4.70
C MET A 191 13.86 36.12 5.30
N LEU A 192 14.30 35.93 6.55
CA LEU A 192 15.21 36.86 7.23
C LEU A 192 16.56 36.97 6.51
N HIS A 193 17.16 35.83 6.14
CA HIS A 193 18.40 35.79 5.37
C HIS A 193 18.25 36.53 4.04
N GLY A 194 17.15 36.31 3.31
CA GLY A 194 16.85 37.02 2.06
C GLY A 194 16.77 38.54 2.24
N ARG A 195 16.06 39.02 3.28
CA ARG A 195 15.98 40.45 3.62
C ARG A 195 17.36 41.03 3.97
N LYS A 196 18.16 40.31 4.78
CA LYS A 196 19.48 40.76 5.23
C LYS A 196 20.47 40.87 4.06
N VAL A 197 20.53 39.87 3.20
CA VAL A 197 21.41 39.86 2.01
C VAL A 197 21.05 41.01 1.06
N ARG A 198 19.76 41.28 0.82
CA ARG A 198 19.32 42.43 0.01
C ARG A 198 19.74 43.77 0.62
N SER A 199 19.55 43.93 1.93
CA SER A 199 19.95 45.15 2.65
C SER A 199 21.46 45.40 2.58
N GLU A 200 22.28 44.37 2.82
CA GLU A 200 23.74 44.47 2.77
C GLU A 200 24.26 44.73 1.34
N ALA A 201 23.60 44.19 0.32
CA ALA A 201 23.93 44.46 -1.08
C ALA A 201 23.63 45.92 -1.46
N MET A 202 22.50 46.47 -0.99
CA MET A 202 22.12 47.86 -1.24
C MET A 202 23.05 48.86 -0.51
N GLU A 203 23.54 48.52 0.69
CA GLU A 203 24.52 49.32 1.42
C GLU A 203 25.90 49.34 0.73
N LYS A 204 26.33 48.21 0.15
CA LYS A 204 27.56 48.14 -0.65
C LYS A 204 27.46 48.82 -2.02
N ALA A 205 26.26 48.96 -2.57
CA ALA A 205 26.01 49.61 -3.85
C ALA A 205 25.95 51.15 -3.75
N GLN A 206 25.96 51.73 -2.55
CA GLN A 206 26.08 53.19 -2.41
C GLN A 206 27.53 53.66 -2.67
N PRO A 207 27.76 54.57 -3.62
CA PRO A 207 29.10 55.10 -3.88
C PRO A 207 29.55 55.98 -2.71
N LYS A 208 30.76 55.74 -2.19
CA LYS A 208 31.45 56.69 -1.31
C LYS A 208 31.80 57.95 -2.11
N MET A 209 31.00 59.01 -1.98
CA MET A 209 31.45 60.36 -2.33
C MET A 209 32.37 60.86 -1.21
N ASP A 210 33.66 60.62 -1.36
CA ASP A 210 34.67 61.39 -0.66
C ASP A 210 34.84 62.75 -1.37
N GLY A 211 34.74 63.84 -0.62
CA GLY A 211 35.39 65.11 -0.95
C GLY A 211 34.48 66.26 -1.41
N GLU A 212 34.23 67.15 -0.44
CA GLU A 212 34.11 68.63 -0.55
C GLU A 212 33.36 69.27 -1.75
N GLY A 213 32.23 69.90 -1.41
CA GLY A 213 31.89 71.23 -1.91
C GLY A 213 31.17 71.32 -3.26
N SER A 214 29.84 71.35 -3.22
CA SER A 214 29.01 72.41 -3.81
C SER A 214 27.54 71.96 -3.81
N ALA A 215 26.67 72.86 -3.39
CA ALA A 215 25.23 72.73 -3.53
C ALA A 215 24.86 72.51 -5.02
N ALA A 216 24.21 71.39 -5.31
CA ALA A 216 23.38 71.23 -6.50
C ALA A 216 22.36 70.12 -6.23
N ASP A 217 21.11 70.56 -6.26
CA ASP A 217 19.84 69.84 -6.26
C ASP A 217 19.91 68.45 -6.94
N SER A 218 19.61 67.40 -6.20
CA SER A 218 19.32 66.06 -6.73
C SER A 218 18.19 65.47 -5.90
N PRO A 219 17.15 64.90 -6.54
CA PRO A 219 15.94 64.51 -5.85
C PRO A 219 16.28 63.36 -4.91
N ALA A 220 16.02 63.58 -3.62
CA ALA A 220 16.03 62.53 -2.62
C ALA A 220 15.06 61.44 -3.07
N LEU A 221 15.60 60.30 -3.53
CA LEU A 221 14.82 59.09 -3.73
C LEU A 221 14.22 58.73 -2.37
N HIS A 222 12.91 58.91 -2.26
CA HIS A 222 12.13 58.71 -1.06
C HIS A 222 12.33 57.26 -0.60
N LYS A 223 12.92 57.09 0.58
CA LYS A 223 13.27 55.78 1.17
C LYS A 223 12.05 54.95 1.59
N ASP A 224 10.83 55.44 1.34
CA ASP A 224 9.56 54.81 1.74
C ASP A 224 8.81 54.09 0.59
N ASP A 225 9.20 54.26 -0.68
CA ASP A 225 8.38 53.77 -1.82
C ASP A 225 8.76 52.36 -2.34
N LEU A 226 9.58 51.61 -1.60
CA LEU A 226 9.98 50.23 -1.98
C LEU A 226 9.78 49.22 -0.84
N LEU A 227 8.84 49.49 0.07
CA LEU A 227 8.22 48.43 0.85
C LEU A 227 7.31 47.67 -0.12
N ASP A 228 7.90 46.68 -0.79
CA ASP A 228 7.21 45.59 -1.47
C ASP A 228 6.41 44.83 -0.40
N ASP A 229 5.25 45.38 -0.07
CA ASP A 229 4.32 44.92 0.98
C ASP A 229 3.50 43.69 0.54
N GLU A 230 3.79 43.11 -0.62
CA GLU A 230 3.06 41.95 -1.15
C GLU A 230 3.52 40.58 -0.60
N GLU A 231 4.56 40.50 0.26
CA GLU A 231 5.00 39.23 0.89
C GLU A 231 4.71 39.10 2.40
N ASN A 232 4.06 40.10 3.03
CA ASN A 232 3.75 40.07 4.48
C ASN A 232 2.43 39.36 4.84
N GLU A 233 1.90 38.50 3.97
CA GLU A 233 0.59 37.84 4.17
C GLU A 233 0.58 36.68 5.19
N MET A 234 1.62 36.52 6.03
CA MET A 234 1.70 35.42 7.02
C MET A 234 1.99 35.87 8.46
N SER A 235 1.88 37.16 8.78
CA SER A 235 2.22 37.68 10.11
C SER A 235 1.05 38.41 10.77
N GLU A 236 0.02 37.69 11.22
CA GLU A 236 -0.96 38.30 12.13
C GLU A 236 -1.44 37.44 13.32
N ASN A 237 -0.86 36.26 13.62
CA ASN A 237 -1.38 35.48 14.76
C ASN A 237 -0.40 34.73 15.68
N GLU A 238 0.91 34.96 15.61
CA GLU A 238 1.82 34.44 16.63
C GLU A 238 2.37 35.56 17.52
N SER A 239 1.84 35.61 18.74
CA SER A 239 2.24 36.48 19.84
C SER A 239 3.76 36.67 19.94
N VAL A 240 4.20 37.91 19.76
CA VAL A 240 5.57 38.45 19.90
C VAL A 240 6.20 38.15 21.29
N GLY A 241 5.41 37.76 22.29
CA GLY A 241 5.92 37.35 23.59
C GLY A 241 6.19 35.86 23.65
N THR A 242 7.44 35.41 23.41
CA THR A 242 8.14 34.22 24.00
C THR A 242 9.15 33.48 23.09
N GLN A 243 9.88 34.14 22.17
CA GLN A 243 11.00 33.48 21.48
C GLN A 243 12.31 34.32 21.48
N PRO A 244 13.17 34.20 22.52
CA PRO A 244 14.47 34.88 22.57
C PRO A 244 15.42 34.51 21.41
N GLU A 245 15.22 33.34 20.77
CA GLU A 245 16.02 32.94 19.60
C GLU A 245 15.78 33.83 18.36
N GLU A 246 14.56 34.37 18.17
CA GLU A 246 14.25 35.23 17.01
C GLU A 246 14.90 36.63 17.16
N GLU A 247 15.08 37.12 18.39
CA GLU A 247 15.83 38.37 18.65
C GLU A 247 17.34 38.23 18.45
N GLU A 248 17.90 37.05 18.70
CA GLU A 248 19.30 36.76 18.41
C GLU A 248 19.56 36.64 16.91
N ASP A 249 18.64 36.03 16.16
CA ASP A 249 18.79 35.86 14.70
C ASP A 249 18.77 37.18 13.95
N ASN A 250 18.01 38.17 14.41
CA ASN A 250 18.00 39.51 13.82
C ASN A 250 19.35 40.25 13.95
N LYS A 251 20.18 39.88 14.93
CA LYS A 251 21.49 40.51 15.17
C LYS A 251 22.61 39.91 14.33
N LEU A 252 22.39 38.76 13.70
CA LEU A 252 23.37 38.07 12.87
C LEU A 252 23.56 38.77 11.51
N SER A 253 24.76 38.63 10.95
CA SER A 253 25.06 39.04 9.57
C SER A 253 24.44 38.08 8.53
N GLY A 254 24.33 38.52 7.27
CA GLY A 254 23.85 37.66 6.19
C GLY A 254 24.61 36.34 6.07
N GLU A 255 25.95 36.37 6.19
CA GLU A 255 26.78 35.15 6.10
C GLU A 255 26.56 34.18 7.27
N GLU A 256 26.39 34.69 8.49
CA GLU A 256 26.13 33.87 9.68
C GLU A 256 24.73 33.25 9.65
N LEU A 257 23.72 34.00 9.18
CA LEU A 257 22.38 33.50 8.92
C LEU A 257 22.39 32.38 7.88
N GLY A 258 23.17 32.53 6.80
CA GLY A 258 23.35 31.50 5.78
C GLY A 258 23.93 30.20 6.34
N LYS A 259 24.98 30.29 7.17
CA LYS A 259 25.57 29.12 7.85
C LYS A 259 24.60 28.46 8.83
N LYS A 260 23.79 29.23 9.56
CA LYS A 260 22.76 28.70 10.47
C LYS A 260 21.66 27.98 9.69
N LEU A 261 21.22 28.57 8.56
CA LEU A 261 20.22 28.00 7.67
C LEU A 261 20.69 26.66 7.09
N GLU A 262 21.94 26.58 6.58
CA GLU A 262 22.49 25.33 6.05
C GLU A 262 22.50 24.21 7.10
N LYS A 263 22.86 24.53 8.36
CA LYS A 263 22.80 23.57 9.47
C LYS A 263 21.38 23.09 9.73
N LEU A 264 20.40 24.00 9.79
CA LEU A 264 19.00 23.62 10.02
C LEU A 264 18.43 22.78 8.87
N VAL A 265 18.79 23.09 7.62
CA VAL A 265 18.39 22.28 6.45
C VAL A 265 18.96 20.86 6.56
N LYS A 266 20.25 20.70 6.88
CA LYS A 266 20.85 19.37 7.13
C LYS A 266 20.15 18.64 8.27
N THR A 267 19.81 19.33 9.36
CA THR A 267 19.03 18.75 10.46
C THR A 267 17.63 18.32 9.99
N SER A 268 16.95 19.09 9.13
CA SER A 268 15.62 18.72 8.59
C SER A 268 15.67 17.50 7.69
N GLU A 269 16.74 17.35 6.90
CA GLU A 269 16.98 16.13 6.12
C GLU A 269 17.16 14.90 7.00
N MET A 270 17.97 15.00 8.06
CA MET A 270 18.13 13.92 9.04
C MET A 270 16.81 13.61 9.76
N GLN A 271 16.04 14.64 10.14
CA GLN A 271 14.72 14.49 10.76
C GLN A 271 13.74 13.75 9.83
N LEU A 272 13.77 14.08 8.53
CA LEU A 272 12.94 13.42 7.51
C LEU A 272 13.31 11.94 7.35
N GLN A 273 14.60 11.60 7.35
CA GLN A 273 15.05 10.20 7.30
C GLN A 273 14.60 9.40 8.53
N SER A 274 14.70 10.02 9.72
CA SER A 274 14.20 9.43 10.96
C SER A 274 12.69 9.21 10.93
N LEU A 275 11.93 10.21 10.46
CA LEU A 275 10.48 10.12 10.27
C LEU A 275 10.09 9.00 9.32
N ASN A 276 10.77 8.89 8.18
CA ASN A 276 10.50 7.82 7.23
C ASN A 276 10.79 6.45 7.86
N THR A 277 11.89 6.31 8.58
CA THR A 277 12.24 5.04 9.25
C THR A 277 11.19 4.65 10.29
N ALA A 278 10.68 5.59 11.07
CA ALA A 278 9.61 5.32 12.04
C ALA A 278 8.28 4.98 11.36
N MET A 279 7.91 5.70 10.30
CA MET A 279 6.68 5.46 9.55
C MET A 279 6.64 4.05 8.92
N LEU A 280 7.79 3.60 8.42
CA LEU A 280 7.96 2.29 7.80
C LEU A 280 7.93 1.12 8.82
N GLN A 281 7.86 1.38 10.13
CA GLN A 281 7.67 0.32 11.13
C GLN A 281 6.26 -0.26 11.12
N LEU A 282 5.26 0.55 10.77
CA LEU A 282 3.84 0.19 10.91
C LEU A 282 3.12 0.08 9.58
N ARG A 283 3.66 0.67 8.51
CA ARG A 283 2.94 0.80 7.24
C ARG A 283 3.74 0.25 6.08
N ALA A 284 3.10 -0.65 5.34
CA ALA A 284 3.47 -0.95 3.97
C ALA A 284 3.21 0.27 3.08
N THR A 285 4.04 0.45 2.06
CA THR A 285 3.83 1.47 1.04
C THR A 285 3.17 0.84 -0.17
N CYS A 286 2.01 1.33 -0.57
CA CYS A 286 1.34 0.91 -1.80
C CYS A 286 1.76 1.85 -2.94
N PHE A 287 2.30 1.31 -4.03
CA PHE A 287 2.66 2.09 -5.22
C PHE A 287 1.48 2.27 -6.18
N GLY A 288 0.37 1.58 -5.92
CA GLY A 288 -0.84 1.62 -6.73
C GLY A 288 -1.10 0.30 -7.44
N GLN A 289 -1.94 0.38 -8.48
CA GLN A 289 -2.46 -0.76 -9.22
C GLN A 289 -2.17 -0.58 -10.72
N ASP A 290 -1.86 -1.67 -11.42
CA ASP A 290 -1.69 -1.66 -12.88
C ASP A 290 -3.00 -1.94 -13.63
N ARG A 291 -2.93 -1.97 -14.97
CA ARG A 291 -4.07 -2.26 -15.85
C ARG A 291 -4.61 -3.69 -15.74
N TYR A 292 -3.90 -4.58 -15.04
CA TYR A 292 -4.29 -5.96 -14.77
C TYR A 292 -4.80 -6.12 -13.33
N PHE A 293 -5.14 -5.01 -12.67
CA PHE A 293 -5.66 -4.96 -11.30
C PHE A 293 -4.69 -5.52 -10.23
N ARG A 294 -3.42 -5.70 -10.56
CA ARG A 294 -2.40 -6.15 -9.62
C ARG A 294 -1.89 -4.98 -8.80
N ARG A 295 -1.73 -5.18 -7.49
CA ARG A 295 -1.31 -4.11 -6.57
C ARG A 295 0.15 -4.28 -6.18
N TYR A 296 0.88 -3.16 -6.21
CA TYR A 296 2.32 -3.16 -5.93
C TYR A 296 2.58 -2.62 -4.52
N TRP A 297 3.32 -3.40 -3.74
CA TRP A 297 3.62 -3.12 -2.34
C TRP A 297 5.12 -3.06 -2.09
N SER A 298 5.56 -2.09 -1.32
CA SER A 298 6.86 -2.11 -0.65
C SER A 298 6.65 -2.39 0.84
N LEU A 299 7.22 -3.50 1.27
CA LEU A 299 7.15 -3.99 2.63
C LEU A 299 8.50 -3.69 3.32
N PRO A 300 8.57 -2.75 4.26
CA PRO A 300 9.86 -2.20 4.70
C PRO A 300 10.78 -3.19 5.40
N LYS A 301 10.20 -4.22 6.04
CA LYS A 301 10.95 -5.29 6.72
C LYS A 301 11.28 -6.48 5.84
N ALA A 302 10.57 -6.62 4.73
CA ALA A 302 10.74 -7.71 3.79
C ALA A 302 11.74 -7.36 2.68
N GLY A 303 11.85 -6.07 2.33
CA GLY A 303 12.68 -5.60 1.23
C GLY A 303 12.07 -5.94 -0.14
N GLY A 304 12.42 -5.16 -1.16
CA GLY A 304 11.91 -5.36 -2.52
C GLY A 304 10.48 -4.88 -2.75
N VAL A 305 9.94 -5.20 -3.93
CA VAL A 305 8.58 -4.87 -4.38
C VAL A 305 7.79 -6.17 -4.53
N PHE A 306 6.63 -6.23 -3.86
CA PHE A 306 5.71 -7.35 -3.90
C PHE A 306 4.53 -7.02 -4.80
N VAL A 307 4.04 -8.04 -5.50
CA VAL A 307 2.88 -7.94 -6.37
C VAL A 307 1.77 -8.80 -5.79
N GLU A 308 0.67 -8.18 -5.45
CA GLU A 308 -0.56 -8.84 -5.04
C GLU A 308 -1.43 -9.09 -6.27
N ALA A 309 -1.85 -10.33 -6.44
CA ALA A 309 -2.66 -10.76 -7.57
C ALA A 309 -4.13 -10.32 -7.42
N ILE A 310 -4.88 -10.30 -8.52
CA ILE A 310 -6.25 -9.76 -8.56
C ILE A 310 -7.19 -10.50 -7.59
N GLU A 311 -6.97 -11.80 -7.40
CA GLU A 311 -7.73 -12.66 -6.48
C GLU A 311 -7.76 -12.12 -5.04
N SER A 312 -6.72 -11.37 -4.65
CA SER A 312 -6.63 -10.74 -3.33
C SER A 312 -6.77 -9.22 -3.38
N ALA A 313 -6.26 -8.58 -4.44
CA ALA A 313 -6.25 -7.13 -4.57
C ALA A 313 -7.62 -6.51 -4.88
N ASP A 314 -8.47 -7.23 -5.63
CA ASP A 314 -9.83 -6.83 -6.02
C ASP A 314 -10.71 -8.06 -6.36
N PRO A 315 -11.25 -8.75 -5.35
CA PRO A 315 -12.05 -9.98 -5.55
C PRO A 315 -13.34 -9.73 -6.34
N ASP A 316 -13.97 -8.58 -6.17
CA ASP A 316 -15.22 -8.22 -6.84
C ASP A 316 -15.00 -8.05 -8.35
N GLU A 317 -13.91 -7.38 -8.73
CA GLU A 317 -13.54 -7.23 -10.14
C GLU A 317 -13.16 -8.58 -10.77
N LEU A 318 -12.48 -9.47 -10.04
CA LEU A 318 -12.22 -10.82 -10.51
C LEU A 318 -13.52 -11.58 -10.78
N GLU A 319 -14.52 -11.51 -9.90
CA GLU A 319 -15.82 -12.15 -10.12
C GLU A 319 -16.47 -11.59 -11.39
N ASN A 320 -16.45 -10.27 -11.58
CA ASN A 320 -16.99 -9.63 -12.78
C ASN A 320 -16.30 -10.13 -14.06
N GLN A 321 -14.97 -10.24 -14.07
CA GLN A 321 -14.21 -10.76 -15.21
C GLN A 321 -14.57 -12.22 -15.49
N CYS A 322 -14.61 -13.07 -14.46
CA CYS A 322 -15.01 -14.47 -14.60
C CYS A 322 -16.42 -14.61 -15.18
N ARG A 323 -17.36 -13.75 -14.76
CA ARG A 323 -18.74 -13.73 -15.26
C ARG A 323 -18.79 -13.31 -16.73
N LEU A 324 -18.06 -12.27 -17.12
CA LEU A 324 -17.95 -11.80 -18.51
C LEU A 324 -17.37 -12.88 -19.42
N ASP A 325 -16.30 -13.55 -19.00
CA ASP A 325 -15.69 -14.66 -19.75
C ASP A 325 -16.68 -15.83 -19.92
N THR A 326 -17.45 -16.13 -18.87
CA THR A 326 -18.49 -17.16 -18.92
C THR A 326 -19.65 -16.77 -19.84
N CYS A 327 -20.08 -15.51 -19.84
CA CYS A 327 -21.11 -14.98 -20.74
C CYS A 327 -20.64 -14.91 -22.21
N ASN A 328 -19.38 -14.59 -22.45
CA ASN A 328 -18.79 -14.61 -23.80
C ASN A 328 -18.69 -16.03 -24.35
N MET A 329 -18.38 -17.02 -23.50
CA MET A 329 -18.41 -18.43 -23.89
C MET A 329 -19.81 -18.95 -24.20
N THR A 330 -20.86 -18.43 -23.56
CA THR A 330 -22.24 -18.84 -23.86
C THR A 330 -22.85 -18.14 -25.08
N ASN A 331 -22.41 -16.91 -25.40
CA ASN A 331 -22.91 -16.13 -26.54
C ASN A 331 -22.07 -16.23 -27.83
N ALA A 332 -20.83 -16.74 -27.79
CA ALA A 332 -19.96 -16.88 -28.96
C ALA A 332 -19.32 -18.27 -29.11
N GLY A 333 -19.88 -19.30 -28.48
CA GLY A 333 -19.38 -20.66 -28.61
C GLY A 333 -19.64 -21.22 -30.00
N ILE A 334 -18.63 -21.21 -30.87
CA ILE A 334 -18.51 -22.14 -32.00
C ILE A 334 -18.54 -23.55 -31.39
N LYS A 335 -19.67 -24.24 -31.52
CA LYS A 335 -19.89 -25.58 -30.94
C LYS A 335 -19.48 -26.68 -31.92
N SER A 336 -19.33 -26.34 -33.20
CA SER A 336 -19.04 -27.26 -34.28
C SER A 336 -18.26 -26.59 -35.42
N LEU A 337 -17.55 -27.38 -36.23
CA LEU A 337 -16.87 -26.90 -37.43
C LEU A 337 -17.84 -26.23 -38.44
N SER A 338 -19.13 -26.60 -38.40
CA SER A 338 -20.19 -25.97 -39.20
C SER A 338 -20.51 -24.53 -38.78
N ASP A 339 -20.32 -24.19 -37.50
CA ASP A 339 -20.56 -22.82 -37.02
C ASP A 339 -19.49 -21.86 -37.56
N ILE A 340 -18.28 -22.36 -37.81
CA ILE A 340 -17.19 -21.60 -38.46
C ILE A 340 -17.58 -21.28 -39.92
N ASN A 341 -18.10 -22.25 -40.66
CA ASN A 341 -18.50 -22.04 -42.06
C ASN A 341 -19.64 -21.02 -42.19
N ASN A 342 -20.61 -21.02 -41.27
CA ASN A 342 -21.68 -20.03 -41.26
C ASN A 342 -21.18 -18.61 -40.94
N ILE A 343 -20.14 -18.47 -40.13
CA ILE A 343 -19.52 -17.16 -39.86
C ILE A 343 -18.74 -16.69 -41.10
N VAL A 344 -17.99 -17.59 -41.75
CA VAL A 344 -17.24 -17.30 -42.99
C VAL A 344 -18.17 -16.91 -44.14
N ASP A 345 -19.36 -17.50 -44.23
CA ASP A 345 -20.37 -17.17 -45.25
C ASP A 345 -21.08 -15.83 -44.98
N ASN A 346 -21.10 -15.36 -43.72
CA ASN A 346 -21.73 -14.10 -43.31
C ASN A 346 -20.79 -12.91 -43.23
N VAL A 347 -19.47 -13.12 -43.32
CA VAL A 347 -18.53 -12.02 -43.53
C VAL A 347 -18.69 -11.59 -44.99
N GLU A 348 -19.36 -10.47 -45.22
CA GLU A 348 -19.35 -9.82 -46.53
C GLU A 348 -17.91 -9.75 -47.02
N LYS A 349 -17.65 -10.32 -48.21
CA LYS A 349 -16.35 -10.22 -48.86
C LYS A 349 -16.00 -8.75 -48.96
N ILE A 350 -15.06 -8.31 -48.13
CA ILE A 350 -14.54 -6.95 -48.15
C ILE A 350 -14.08 -6.69 -49.58
N ASN A 351 -14.80 -5.80 -50.27
CA ASN A 351 -14.50 -5.45 -51.63
C ASN A 351 -13.36 -4.42 -51.60
N ASP A 352 -12.12 -4.92 -51.60
CA ASP A 352 -10.88 -4.12 -51.56
C ASP A 352 -10.77 -3.08 -52.70
N ALA A 353 -11.63 -3.15 -53.72
CA ALA A 353 -11.71 -2.17 -54.79
C ALA A 353 -12.04 -0.73 -54.33
N SER A 354 -12.62 -0.56 -53.14
CA SER A 354 -12.86 0.77 -52.55
C SER A 354 -11.59 1.37 -51.93
N VAL A 355 -10.74 0.54 -51.33
CA VAL A 355 -9.56 0.97 -50.58
C VAL A 355 -8.43 1.35 -51.54
N ASP A 356 -8.31 0.65 -52.67
CA ASP A 356 -7.31 0.96 -53.70
C ASP A 356 -7.54 2.32 -54.39
N LYS A 357 -8.80 2.78 -54.47
CA LYS A 357 -9.12 4.13 -54.98
C LYS A 357 -8.74 5.22 -53.99
N GLU A 358 -8.91 4.96 -52.69
CA GLU A 358 -8.59 5.90 -51.62
C GLU A 358 -7.06 6.07 -51.47
N VAL A 359 -6.30 4.98 -51.59
CA VAL A 359 -4.83 5.00 -51.61
C VAL A 359 -4.29 5.72 -52.86
N SER A 360 -4.93 5.53 -54.03
CA SER A 360 -4.54 6.24 -55.25
C SER A 360 -4.80 7.75 -55.19
N SER A 361 -5.82 8.20 -54.45
CA SER A 361 -6.09 9.62 -54.23
C SER A 361 -5.15 10.28 -53.22
N ILE A 362 -4.57 9.53 -52.28
CA ILE A 362 -3.65 10.06 -51.25
C ILE A 362 -2.24 10.30 -51.81
N VAL A 363 -1.80 9.53 -52.81
CA VAL A 363 -0.44 9.64 -53.39
C VAL A 363 -0.38 10.62 -54.58
N GLY A 364 -1.53 11.12 -55.07
CA GLY A 364 -1.63 11.83 -56.35
C GLY A 364 -1.59 13.36 -56.32
N ASN A 365 -1.79 14.06 -55.19
CA ASN A 365 -1.96 15.51 -55.20
C ASN A 365 -0.99 16.24 -54.25
N ASN A 366 0.27 16.34 -54.67
CA ASN A 366 1.10 17.49 -54.35
C ASN A 366 1.23 18.33 -55.62
N GLU A 367 0.33 19.30 -55.81
CA GLU A 367 0.64 20.63 -56.37
C GLU A 367 -0.63 21.51 -56.43
N GLU A 368 -0.48 22.70 -55.86
CA GLU A 368 -1.14 23.97 -56.19
C GLU A 368 -2.63 24.22 -55.86
N ASP A 369 -2.81 24.97 -54.75
CA ASP A 369 -3.39 26.33 -54.70
C ASP A 369 -4.93 26.56 -54.70
N ASN A 370 -5.29 27.45 -53.75
CA ASN A 370 -6.41 28.39 -53.69
C ASN A 370 -7.90 27.94 -53.71
N GLY A 371 -8.62 28.30 -52.63
CA GLY A 371 -10.03 28.68 -52.74
C GLY A 371 -10.95 28.42 -51.53
N LYS A 372 -11.39 29.51 -50.89
CA LYS A 372 -12.41 29.65 -49.83
C LYS A 372 -13.74 28.85 -49.99
N ILE A 373 -14.45 28.78 -48.83
CA ILE A 373 -15.90 28.53 -48.56
C ILE A 373 -16.17 27.06 -48.13
N GLY A 374 -16.83 26.68 -47.04
CA GLY A 374 -17.58 27.35 -45.97
C GLY A 374 -18.70 26.40 -45.46
N LEU A 375 -18.85 26.25 -44.13
CA LEU A 375 -19.99 25.63 -43.38
C LEU A 375 -20.22 24.11 -43.57
N LYS A 376 -20.68 23.28 -42.62
CA LYS A 376 -20.95 23.26 -41.16
C LYS A 376 -21.44 21.82 -40.85
N LEU A 377 -21.45 21.44 -39.56
CA LEU A 377 -22.15 20.29 -38.90
C LEU A 377 -21.31 19.01 -38.81
N THR A 378 -21.19 18.32 -37.67
CA THR A 378 -21.67 18.49 -36.30
C THR A 378 -20.75 17.66 -35.41
N ASP A 379 -20.35 18.26 -34.30
CA ASP A 379 -19.76 17.62 -33.13
C ASP A 379 -20.86 16.79 -32.44
N ASP A 380 -20.58 15.54 -32.11
CA ASP A 380 -21.28 14.71 -31.12
C ASP A 380 -20.57 13.34 -31.05
N ASN A 381 -19.50 13.24 -30.26
CA ASN A 381 -19.28 12.01 -29.52
C ASN A 381 -18.56 12.33 -28.20
N GLU A 382 -19.38 12.61 -27.19
CA GLU A 382 -18.96 12.61 -25.80
C GLU A 382 -18.38 11.24 -25.44
N ASN A 383 -17.10 11.23 -25.09
CA ASN A 383 -16.50 10.15 -24.32
C ASN A 383 -15.74 10.75 -23.14
N GLU A 384 -16.45 11.51 -22.31
CA GLU A 384 -16.05 11.75 -20.94
C GLU A 384 -16.58 10.60 -20.08
N HIS A 385 -15.69 9.73 -19.59
CA HIS A 385 -15.64 9.26 -18.18
C HIS A 385 -14.76 8.01 -18.05
N ARG A 386 -13.50 8.24 -17.66
CA ARG A 386 -12.80 7.59 -16.52
C ARG A 386 -11.46 8.31 -16.32
N LYS A 387 -11.53 9.59 -15.98
CA LYS A 387 -10.45 10.25 -15.22
C LYS A 387 -10.65 9.84 -13.76
N THR A 388 -9.92 8.84 -13.28
CA THR A 388 -9.81 8.62 -11.84
C THR A 388 -9.03 9.80 -11.24
N PRO A 389 -9.47 10.37 -10.10
CA PRO A 389 -8.81 11.51 -9.50
C PRO A 389 -7.60 11.01 -8.71
N ASN A 390 -6.49 10.70 -9.39
CA ASN A 390 -5.19 10.70 -8.73
C ASN A 390 -4.70 12.14 -8.59
N ARG A 391 -5.45 12.94 -7.83
CA ARG A 391 -4.88 14.10 -7.16
C ARG A 391 -4.62 13.65 -5.73
N LEU A 392 -3.44 13.09 -5.49
CA LEU A 392 -2.82 13.26 -4.18
C LEU A 392 -3.01 14.73 -3.84
N SER A 393 -3.56 15.03 -2.67
CA SER A 393 -3.50 16.35 -2.08
C SER A 393 -2.03 16.72 -1.92
N VAL A 394 -1.45 17.25 -2.99
CA VAL A 394 -0.18 17.96 -3.00
C VAL A 394 -0.46 19.15 -2.09
N PHE A 395 0.06 19.08 -0.87
CA PHE A 395 0.29 20.28 -0.10
C PHE A 395 1.23 21.14 -0.94
N GLU A 396 0.66 22.12 -1.63
CA GLU A 396 1.40 23.21 -2.24
C GLU A 396 2.19 23.90 -1.13
N ASN A 397 3.51 23.84 -1.25
CA ASN A 397 4.45 24.94 -1.03
C ASN A 397 5.89 24.43 -1.26
N GLY A 398 6.44 24.77 -2.44
CA GLY A 398 7.88 25.02 -2.65
C GLY A 398 8.81 23.83 -2.91
N GLU A 399 9.34 23.78 -4.15
CA GLU A 399 10.58 23.09 -4.59
C GLU A 399 10.59 21.55 -4.58
N ILE A 400 9.96 20.95 -5.60
CA ILE A 400 10.15 19.54 -6.02
C ILE A 400 10.90 19.52 -7.36
N LEU A 401 12.21 19.78 -7.33
CA LEU A 401 13.07 19.61 -8.53
C LEU A 401 14.19 18.59 -8.29
N ASP A 402 14.76 18.50 -7.08
CA ASP A 402 15.97 17.70 -6.82
C ASP A 402 15.71 16.18 -6.57
N LYS A 403 14.47 15.79 -6.21
CA LYS A 403 14.13 14.37 -5.96
C LYS A 403 13.91 13.56 -7.24
N ASN A 404 13.48 14.21 -8.33
CA ASN A 404 13.24 13.51 -9.59
C ASN A 404 14.55 13.13 -10.28
N GLU A 405 15.63 13.90 -10.14
CA GLU A 405 16.91 13.60 -10.76
C GLU A 405 17.60 12.40 -10.12
N ARG A 406 17.62 12.30 -8.78
CA ARG A 406 18.21 11.14 -8.09
C ARG A 406 17.44 9.85 -8.37
N ASN A 407 16.11 9.92 -8.34
CA ASN A 407 15.26 8.78 -8.70
C ASN A 407 15.43 8.38 -10.17
N LEU A 408 15.64 9.34 -11.07
CA LEU A 408 15.89 9.08 -12.49
C LEU A 408 17.29 8.46 -12.72
N VAL A 409 18.29 8.86 -11.94
CA VAL A 409 19.65 8.29 -12.00
C VAL A 409 19.65 6.85 -11.46
N GLU A 410 18.96 6.58 -10.34
CA GLU A 410 18.81 5.22 -9.81
C GLU A 410 18.02 4.31 -10.76
N LEU A 411 16.95 4.84 -11.38
CA LEU A 411 16.18 4.10 -12.38
C LEU A 411 17.01 3.80 -13.63
N LYS A 412 17.78 4.78 -14.14
CA LYS A 412 18.70 4.55 -15.27
C LYS A 412 19.74 3.48 -14.95
N LYS A 413 20.34 3.54 -13.76
CA LYS A 413 21.29 2.53 -13.30
C LYS A 413 20.67 1.14 -13.21
N SER A 414 19.46 1.03 -12.66
CA SER A 414 18.73 -0.24 -12.59
C SER A 414 18.38 -0.80 -13.97
N VAL A 415 18.07 0.07 -14.94
CA VAL A 415 17.80 -0.34 -16.33
C VAL A 415 19.10 -0.82 -16.99
N ASP A 416 20.21 -0.12 -16.82
CA ASP A 416 21.52 -0.50 -17.37
C ASP A 416 21.99 -1.86 -16.81
N ASP A 417 21.79 -2.10 -15.51
CA ASP A 417 22.13 -3.38 -14.86
C ASP A 417 21.29 -4.54 -15.42
N ILE A 418 20.00 -4.31 -15.71
CA ILE A 418 19.12 -5.31 -16.33
C ILE A 418 19.57 -5.61 -17.76
N VAL A 419 19.90 -4.58 -18.55
CA VAL A 419 20.36 -4.73 -19.93
C VAL A 419 21.67 -5.52 -20.00
N GLN A 420 22.66 -5.20 -19.16
CA GLN A 420 23.93 -5.93 -19.11
C GLN A 420 23.74 -7.40 -18.72
N ASN A 421 22.80 -7.68 -17.82
CA ASN A 421 22.52 -9.05 -17.40
C ASN A 421 21.82 -9.85 -18.53
N LEU A 422 20.93 -9.23 -19.28
CA LEU A 422 20.30 -9.82 -20.46
C LEU A 422 21.31 -10.08 -21.58
N GLU A 423 22.22 -9.14 -21.85
CA GLU A 423 23.29 -9.30 -22.84
C GLU A 423 24.24 -10.43 -22.46
N ARG A 424 24.65 -10.52 -21.18
CA ARG A 424 25.48 -11.62 -20.66
C ARG A 424 24.81 -12.98 -20.82
N ASN A 425 23.50 -13.05 -20.56
CA ASN A 425 22.74 -14.29 -20.73
C ASN A 425 22.57 -14.69 -22.20
N LEU A 426 22.51 -13.72 -23.12
CA LEU A 426 22.50 -13.97 -24.56
C LEU A 426 23.86 -14.43 -25.09
N GLU A 427 24.97 -13.97 -24.51
CA GLU A 427 26.32 -14.45 -24.84
C GLU A 427 26.53 -15.90 -24.36
N LEU A 428 26.06 -16.23 -23.14
CA LEU A 428 26.10 -17.59 -22.60
C LEU A 428 25.24 -18.61 -23.35
N GLN A 429 24.30 -18.15 -24.20
CA GLN A 429 23.51 -19.02 -25.08
C GLN A 429 24.13 -19.21 -26.47
N LYS A 430 25.21 -18.48 -26.80
CA LYS A 430 25.92 -18.57 -28.08
C LYS A 430 27.18 -19.45 -28.01
N ASP A 431 27.67 -19.73 -26.81
CA ASP A 431 28.67 -20.76 -26.50
C ASP A 431 27.99 -22.10 -26.17
#